data_AF-A0A318CGC5-F1
#
_entry.id   AF-A0A318CGC5-F1
#
_cell.length_a   1.000
_cell.length_b   1.000
_cell.length_c   1.000
_cell.angle_alpha   90.00
_cell.angle_beta   90.00
_cell.angle_gamma   90.00
#
_symmetry.space_group_name_H-M   'P 1'
#
loop_
_entity.id
_entity.type
_entity.pdbx_description
1 polymer ?
#
loop_
_entity_poly.entity_id
_entity_poly.type
_entity_poly.pdbx_seq_one_letter_code
_entity_poly.pdbx_strand_id
1 'polypeptide(L)' 'MVIAVLSGKGGTGKTTLATNLAYAISEEFDVQLLDADAEEPDVHLFFNPKIDHEEEVEL' A
#
# COMPACT_ATOMS: atom_id res chain seq x y z
N MET A 1 -10.45 3.29 11.30
CA MET A 1 -9.59 4.50 11.25
C MET A 1 -8.88 4.49 9.90
N VAL A 2 -8.66 5.64 9.26
CA VAL A 2 -7.95 5.72 7.96
C VAL A 2 -6.71 6.60 8.13
N ILE A 3 -5.56 6.11 7.67
CA ILE A 3 -4.29 6.84 7.66
C ILE A 3 -3.85 6.97 6.20
N ALA A 4 -3.65 8.21 5.74
CA ALA A 4 -3.15 8.48 4.39
C ALA A 4 -1.69 8.91 4.44
N VAL A 5 -0.83 8.26 3.67
CA VAL A 5 0.59 8.62 3.51
C VAL A 5 0.77 9.26 2.14
N LEU A 6 1.05 10.57 2.12
CA LEU A 6 1.11 11.39 0.91
C LEU A 6 2.44 12.14 0.81
N SER A 7 2.87 12.46 -0.41
CA SER A 7 4.06 13.29 -0.70
C SER A 7 3.94 13.87 -2.11
N GLY A 8 4.33 15.13 -2.26
CA GLY A 8 4.30 15.86 -3.53
C GLY A 8 5.44 15.55 -4.50
N LYS A 9 6.34 14.61 -4.18
CA LYS A 9 7.45 14.21 -5.07
C LYS A 9 7.63 12.68 -5.08
N GLY A 10 8.07 12.14 -6.21
CA GLY A 10 8.56 10.76 -6.32
C GLY A 10 9.87 10.54 -5.55
N GLY A 11 10.09 9.31 -5.08
CA GLY A 11 11.33 8.93 -4.38
C GLY A 11 11.50 9.45 -2.95
N THR A 12 10.45 9.99 -2.32
CA THR A 12 10.52 10.47 -0.92
C THR A 12 10.28 9.37 0.13
N GLY A 13 10.24 8.10 -0.28
CA GLY A 13 10.04 6.97 0.62
C GLY A 13 8.61 6.74 1.11
N LYS A 14 7.58 7.26 0.39
CA LYS A 14 6.16 7.06 0.76
C LYS A 14 5.83 5.58 0.94
N THR A 15 6.13 4.76 -0.06
CA THR A 15 5.84 3.33 -0.08
C THR A 15 6.58 2.62 1.04
N THR A 16 7.87 2.94 1.24
CA THR A 16 8.67 2.39 2.34
C THR A 16 8.07 2.70 3.71
N LEU A 17 7.63 3.94 3.93
CA LEU A 17 6.99 4.34 5.18
C LEU A 17 5.62 3.65 5.35
N ALA A 18 4.77 3.68 4.33
CA ALA A 18 3.41 3.12 4.39
C ALA A 18 3.42 1.61 4.66
N THR A 19 4.29 0.87 3.98
CA THR A 19 4.43 -0.60 4.15
C THR A 19 4.92 -0.97 5.55
N ASN A 20 5.96 -0.31 6.06
CA ASN A 20 6.48 -0.58 7.41
C ASN A 20 5.52 -0.12 8.51
N LEU A 21 4.82 1.00 8.31
CA LEU A 21 3.79 1.45 9.25
C LEU A 21 2.63 0.46 9.33
N ALA A 22 2.14 -0.02 8.18
CA ALA A 22 1.10 -1.03 8.13
C ALA A 22 1.55 -2.34 8.81
N TYR A 23 2.78 -2.79 8.54
CA TYR A 23 3.35 -3.98 9.18
C TYR A 23 3.41 -3.84 10.70
N ALA A 24 3.95 -2.74 11.22
CA ALA A 24 4.06 -2.52 12.67
C ALA A 24 2.69 -2.46 13.36
N ILE A 25 1.70 -1.83 12.75
CA ILE A 25 0.33 -1.77 13.30
C ILE A 25 -0.35 -3.15 13.22
N SER A 26 -0.04 -3.95 12.19
CA SER A 26 -0.63 -5.27 11.98
C SER A 26 -0.28 -6.29 13.06
N GLU A 27 0.75 -6.03 13.88
CA GLU A 27 1.09 -6.90 15.02
C GLU A 27 0.02 -6.88 16.12
N GLU A 28 -0.79 -5.82 16.19
CA GLU A 28 -1.82 -5.65 17.22
C GLU A 28 -3.24 -5.48 16.66
N PHE A 29 -3.38 -5.05 15.40
CA PHE A 29 -4.67 -4.72 14.78
C PHE A 29 -4.83 -5.39 13.41
N ASP A 30 -6.08 -5.56 12.99
CA ASP A 30 -6.39 -5.93 11.61
C ASP A 30 -6.19 -4.72 10.70
N VAL A 31 -5.29 -4.85 9.71
CA VAL A 31 -4.82 -3.74 8.86
C VAL A 31 -4.98 -4.09 7.39
N GLN A 32 -5.66 -3.21 6.66
CA GLN A 32 -5.68 -3.21 5.21
C GLN A 32 -4.73 -2.13 4.68
N LEU A 33 -3.78 -2.53 3.85
CA LEU A 33 -2.92 -1.62 3.10
C LEU A 33 -3.45 -1.49 1.67
N LEU A 34 -3.70 -0.25 1.23
CA LEU A 34 -4.12 0.08 -0.13
C LEU A 34 -3.04 0.91 -0.79
N ASP A 35 -2.56 0.46 -1.95
CA ASP A 35 -1.73 1.29 -2.83
C ASP A 35 -2.65 2.09 -3.75
N ALA A 36 -2.64 3.40 -3.58
CA ALA A 36 -3.46 4.32 -4.36
C ALA A 36 -2.67 5.06 -5.43
N ASP A 37 -1.41 4.67 -5.68
CA ASP A 37 -0.65 5.17 -6.82
C ASP A 37 -1.17 4.53 -8.11
N ALA A 38 -1.80 5.34 -8.96
CA ALA A 38 -2.37 4.87 -10.22
C ALA A 38 -1.33 4.73 -11.34
N GLU A 39 -0.17 5.37 -11.21
CA GLU A 39 0.88 5.34 -12.23
C GLU A 39 1.88 4.20 -11.94
N GLU A 40 2.31 4.06 -10.69
CA GLU A 40 3.37 3.12 -10.30
C GLU A 40 3.13 2.54 -8.89
N PRO A 41 2.21 1.56 -8.73
CA PRO A 41 1.95 0.91 -7.45
C PRO A 41 3.09 -0.05 -7.07
N ASP A 42 3.73 0.19 -5.92
CA ASP A 42 4.97 -0.48 -5.48
C ASP A 42 4.83 -1.32 -4.20
N VAL A 43 3.67 -1.30 -3.54
CA VAL A 43 3.46 -2.05 -2.28
C VAL A 43 3.77 -3.55 -2.43
N HIS A 44 3.46 -4.12 -3.60
CA HIS A 44 3.70 -5.52 -3.94
C HIS A 44 5.18 -5.90 -4.01
N LEU A 45 6.12 -4.93 -3.98
CA LEU A 45 7.56 -5.19 -3.91
C LEU A 45 8.02 -5.53 -2.48
N PHE A 46 7.28 -5.09 -1.47
CA PHE A 46 7.62 -5.29 -0.05
C PHE A 46 6.97 -6.55 0.54
N PHE A 47 5.87 -7.00 -0.06
CA PHE A 47 5.12 -8.17 0.35
C PHE A 47 5.06 -9.17 -0.80
N ASN A 48 4.86 -10.45 -0.51
CA ASN A 48 4.60 -11.46 -1.55
C ASN A 48 3.12 -11.85 -1.53
N PRO A 49 2.20 -10.96 -1.95
CA PRO A 49 0.77 -11.21 -1.83
C PRO A 49 0.35 -12.34 -2.78
N LYS A 50 -0.56 -13.19 -2.31
CA LYS A 50 -1.30 -14.09 -3.19
C LYS A 50 -2.48 -13.31 -3.75
N ILE A 51 -2.55 -13.18 -5.07
CA ILE A 51 -3.69 -12.54 -5.73
C ILE A 51 -4.82 -13.58 -5.77
N ASP A 52 -5.82 -13.39 -4.90
CA ASP A 52 -6.99 -14.26 -4.80
C ASP A 52 -8.16 -13.79 -5.68
N HIS A 53 -8.18 -12.51 -6.06
CA HIS A 53 -9.21 -11.89 -6.88
C HIS A 53 -8.60 -10.80 -7.76
N GLU A 54 -9.02 -10.75 -9.02
CA GLU A 54 -8.65 -9.74 -10.01
C GLU A 54 -9.88 -9.51 -10.91
N GLU A 55 -10.16 -8.25 -11.23
CA GLU A 55 -11.28 -7.87 -12.08
C GLU A 55 -10.83 -6.79 -13.08
N GLU A 56 -11.38 -6.83 -14.30
CA GLU A 56 -11.19 -5.75 -15.26
C GLU A 56 -12.00 -4.52 -14.80
N VAL A 57 -11.37 -3.35 -14.84
CA VAL A 57 -12.03 -2.09 -14.54
C VAL A 57 -12.64 -1.53 -15.83
N GLU A 58 -13.98 -1.52 -15.92
CA GLU A 58 -14.69 -0.77 -16.96
C GLU A 58 -14.73 0.73 -16.58
N LEU A 59 -14.31 1.59 -17.51
CA LEU A 59 -14.36 3.06 -17.37
C LEU A 59 -15.68 3.64 -17.87
#